data_AF-A0A1C5BWG4-F1
#
_entry.id   AF-A0A1C5BWG4-F1
#
_cell.length_a   1.000
_cell.length_b   1.000
_cell.length_c   1.000
_cell.angle_alpha   90.00
_cell.angle_beta   90.00
_cell.angle_gamma   90.00
#
_symmetry.space_group_name_H-M   'P 1'
#
loop_
_entity.id
_entity.type
_entity.pdbx_description
1 polymer ?
#
loop_
_entity_poly.entity_id
_entity_poly.type
_entity_poly.pdbx_seq_one_letter_code
_entity_poly.pdbx_strand_id
1 'polypeptide(L)'
;MTDAGATTPETIAFQLDRALRKRRGVRAIALYTYADELASLLYPPEHYPEMQADDRARESENLIRRACAALGGPTGRALEVLCAFTPTFDRTTLQRRREEAGAILSPYGIQADTVRRSYIWNDLMLELAIAIRGLMEGSSAPTGTIGNKESNPAA
;
A
#
# COMPACT_ATOMS: atom_id res chain seq x y z
N MET A 1 -6.75 -7.53 -28.14
CA MET A 1 -6.88 -7.78 -26.69
C MET A 1 -5.89 -6.84 -26.03
N THR A 2 -6.40 -5.72 -25.55
CA THR A 2 -5.64 -4.62 -24.97
C THR A 2 -4.97 -5.11 -23.69
N ASP A 3 -3.64 -5.11 -23.69
CA ASP A 3 -2.83 -5.17 -22.48
C ASP A 3 -3.40 -4.11 -21.53
N ALA A 4 -4.05 -4.56 -20.45
CA ALA A 4 -4.57 -3.67 -19.42
C ALA A 4 -3.34 -2.99 -18.82
N GLY A 5 -2.99 -1.83 -19.38
CA GLY A 5 -1.68 -1.20 -19.27
C GLY A 5 -1.15 -1.35 -17.87
N ALA A 6 -0.11 -2.18 -17.72
CA ALA A 6 0.41 -2.59 -16.43
C ALA A 6 0.57 -1.37 -15.53
N THR A 7 -0.30 -1.22 -14.53
CA THR A 7 -0.24 -0.17 -13.54
C THR A 7 1.16 -0.13 -12.93
N THR A 8 1.95 0.88 -13.29
CA THR A 8 3.36 0.92 -12.88
C THR A 8 3.48 1.37 -11.42
N PRO A 9 4.54 0.95 -10.70
CA PRO A 9 4.80 1.45 -9.36
C PRO A 9 4.85 2.99 -9.29
N GLU A 10 5.39 3.67 -10.30
CA GLU A 10 5.45 5.13 -10.34
C GLU A 10 4.06 5.77 -10.37
N THR A 11 3.13 5.15 -11.10
CA THR A 11 1.74 5.63 -11.18
C THR A 11 1.04 5.47 -9.82
N ILE A 12 1.23 4.33 -9.16
CA ILE A 12 0.68 4.08 -7.82
C ILE A 12 1.29 5.05 -6.81
N ALA A 13 2.62 5.24 -6.82
CA ALA A 13 3.33 6.13 -5.91
C ALA A 13 2.84 7.58 -6.04
N PHE A 14 2.64 8.06 -7.27
CA PHE A 14 2.09 9.39 -7.53
C PHE A 14 0.69 9.58 -6.93
N GLN A 15 -0.19 8.60 -7.10
CA GLN A 15 -1.55 8.67 -6.57
C GLN A 15 -1.59 8.54 -5.04
N LEU A 16 -0.73 7.71 -4.45
CA LEU A 16 -0.54 7.61 -2.99
C LEU A 16 -0.08 8.93 -2.39
N ASP A 17 0.93 9.57 -3.01
CA ASP A 17 1.43 10.89 -2.59
C ASP A 17 0.29 11.92 -2.58
N ARG A 18 -0.50 11.97 -3.66
CA ARG A 18 -1.66 12.86 -3.77
C ARG A 18 -2.69 12.65 -2.65
N ALA A 19 -3.01 11.38 -2.33
CA ALA A 19 -3.94 11.05 -1.25
C ALA A 19 -3.41 11.48 0.12
N LEU A 20 -2.12 11.26 0.37
CA LEU A 20 -1.49 11.50 1.67
C LEU A 20 -1.19 12.97 1.99
N ARG A 21 -0.87 13.79 0.98
CA ARG A 21 -0.51 15.21 1.17
C ARG A 21 -1.58 16.04 1.86
N LYS A 22 -2.86 15.68 1.72
CA LYS A 22 -4.00 16.43 2.31
C LYS A 22 -4.16 16.24 3.83
N ARG A 23 -3.18 15.65 4.52
CA ARG A 23 -3.19 15.33 5.96
C ARG A 23 -4.20 14.26 6.37
N ARG A 24 -4.65 13.41 5.43
CA ARG A 24 -5.76 12.47 5.69
C ARG A 24 -5.36 11.01 5.88
N GLY A 25 -4.10 10.64 5.62
CA GLY A 25 -3.72 9.21 5.60
C GLY A 25 -4.39 8.50 4.42
N VAL A 26 -4.13 7.20 4.26
CA VAL A 26 -4.75 6.42 3.17
C VAL A 26 -5.95 5.64 3.68
N ARG A 27 -6.95 6.36 4.17
CA ARG A 27 -8.21 5.78 4.65
C ARG A 27 -9.17 5.61 3.47
N ALA A 28 -10.07 4.63 3.52
CA ALA A 28 -11.07 4.37 2.51
C ALA A 28 -11.91 5.62 2.22
N ILE A 29 -12.33 6.34 3.28
CA ILE A 29 -13.05 7.62 3.13
C ILE A 29 -12.21 8.68 2.39
N ALA A 30 -10.90 8.70 2.59
CA ALA A 30 -10.01 9.64 1.94
C ALA A 30 -9.74 9.27 0.48
N LEU A 31 -9.60 7.97 0.20
CA LEU A 31 -9.52 7.44 -1.16
C LEU A 31 -10.80 7.79 -1.93
N TYR A 32 -11.95 7.36 -1.43
CA TYR A 32 -13.25 7.62 -2.04
C TYR A 32 -13.49 9.12 -2.30
N THR A 33 -13.18 9.99 -1.33
CA THR A 33 -13.52 11.43 -1.43
C THR A 33 -12.46 12.25 -2.18
N TYR A 34 -11.17 11.88 -2.11
CA TYR A 34 -10.08 12.77 -2.53
C TYR A 34 -9.06 12.16 -3.49
N ALA A 35 -9.14 10.85 -3.74
CA ALA A 35 -8.26 10.09 -4.62
C ALA A 35 -8.98 8.85 -5.16
N ASP A 36 -10.21 9.02 -5.69
CA ASP A 36 -11.00 7.90 -6.24
C ASP A 36 -10.30 7.27 -7.46
N GLU A 37 -9.45 8.05 -8.13
CA GLU A 37 -8.60 7.59 -9.20
C GLU A 37 -7.59 6.53 -8.70
N LEU A 38 -7.13 6.60 -7.45
CA LEU A 38 -6.28 5.56 -6.86
C LEU A 38 -7.08 4.29 -6.60
N ALA A 39 -8.31 4.40 -6.09
CA ALA A 39 -9.16 3.24 -5.86
C ALA A 39 -9.51 2.54 -7.17
N SER A 40 -9.84 3.31 -8.20
CA SER A 40 -10.12 2.81 -9.56
C SER A 40 -8.86 2.30 -10.26
N LEU A 41 -7.67 2.79 -9.89
CA LEU A 41 -6.40 2.27 -10.40
C LEU A 41 -6.07 0.89 -9.82
N LEU A 42 -6.29 0.69 -8.52
CA LEU A 42 -5.94 -0.54 -7.80
C LEU A 42 -7.01 -1.62 -7.96
N TYR A 43 -8.28 -1.21 -7.96
CA TYR A 43 -9.46 -2.06 -8.19
C TYR A 43 -10.28 -1.43 -9.32
N PRO A 44 -9.96 -1.72 -10.60
CA PRO A 44 -10.65 -1.13 -11.74
C PRO A 44 -12.11 -1.60 -11.85
N PRO A 45 -13.10 -0.70 -12.03
CA PRO A 45 -14.49 -1.09 -12.17
C PRO A 45 -14.75 -1.99 -13.39
N GLU A 46 -13.90 -1.93 -14.41
CA GLU A 46 -13.98 -2.80 -15.60
C GLU A 46 -13.66 -4.26 -15.26
N HIS A 47 -12.83 -4.49 -14.24
CA HIS A 47 -12.46 -5.82 -13.76
C HIS A 47 -13.33 -6.29 -12.59
N TYR A 48 -13.94 -5.35 -11.86
CA TYR A 48 -14.80 -5.60 -10.70
C TYR A 48 -16.15 -4.84 -10.82
N PRO A 49 -16.97 -5.14 -11.85
CA PRO A 49 -18.17 -4.37 -12.16
C PRO A 49 -19.25 -4.44 -11.07
N GLU A 50 -19.25 -5.51 -10.27
CA GLU A 50 -20.16 -5.71 -9.14
C GLU A 50 -19.76 -4.92 -7.88
N MET A 51 -18.50 -4.49 -7.76
CA MET A 51 -18.03 -3.74 -6.61
C MET A 51 -18.43 -2.27 -6.70
N GLN A 52 -19.10 -1.76 -5.66
CA GLN A 52 -19.40 -0.34 -5.52
C GLN A 52 -18.13 0.48 -5.25
N ALA A 53 -18.15 1.78 -5.55
CA ALA A 53 -16.99 2.66 -5.38
C ALA A 53 -16.45 2.68 -3.93
N ASP A 54 -17.36 2.71 -2.95
CA ASP A 54 -17.00 2.64 -1.52
C ASP A 54 -16.25 1.34 -1.17
N ASP A 55 -16.68 0.21 -1.74
CA ASP A 55 -16.05 -1.08 -1.49
C ASP A 55 -14.70 -1.18 -2.18
N ARG A 56 -14.54 -0.63 -3.39
CA ARG A 56 -13.22 -0.53 -4.06
C ARG A 56 -12.25 0.33 -3.27
N ALA A 57 -12.73 1.42 -2.66
CA ALA A 57 -11.90 2.25 -1.78
C ALA A 57 -11.48 1.50 -0.50
N ARG A 58 -12.36 0.68 0.08
CA ARG A 58 -12.02 -0.18 1.23
C ARG A 58 -11.00 -1.25 0.87
N GLU A 59 -11.21 -1.95 -0.23
CA GLU A 59 -10.28 -2.98 -0.70
C GLU A 59 -8.91 -2.39 -1.08
N SER A 60 -8.90 -1.18 -1.64
CA SER A 60 -7.67 -0.42 -1.88
C SER A 60 -6.94 -0.10 -0.58
N GLU A 61 -7.62 0.41 0.45
CA GLU A 61 -7.01 0.61 1.78
C GLU A 61 -6.42 -0.71 2.33
N ASN A 62 -7.18 -1.81 2.24
CA ASN A 62 -6.75 -3.12 2.72
C ASN A 62 -5.51 -3.62 1.97
N LEU A 63 -5.44 -3.42 0.66
CA LEU A 63 -4.27 -3.74 -0.15
C LEU A 63 -3.04 -2.94 0.30
N ILE A 64 -3.19 -1.64 0.55
CA ILE A 64 -2.08 -0.78 1.00
C ILE A 64 -1.61 -1.19 2.40
N ARG A 65 -2.54 -1.54 3.30
CA ARG A 65 -2.20 -2.06 4.63
C ARG A 65 -1.41 -3.37 4.54
N ARG A 66 -1.84 -4.29 3.66
CA ARG A 66 -1.11 -5.55 3.40
C ARG A 66 0.27 -5.28 2.81
N ALA A 67 0.42 -4.29 1.94
CA ALA A 67 1.71 -3.90 1.36
C ALA A 67 2.67 -3.37 2.44
N CYS A 68 2.19 -2.53 3.36
CA CYS A 68 3.00 -2.10 4.50
C CYS A 68 3.47 -3.28 5.36
N ALA A 69 2.58 -4.24 5.63
CA ALA A 69 2.92 -5.44 6.39
C ALA A 69 3.93 -6.34 5.64
N ALA A 70 3.80 -6.46 4.32
CA ALA A 70 4.70 -7.25 3.48
C ALA A 70 6.12 -6.66 3.41
N LEU A 71 6.25 -5.34 3.39
CA LEU A 71 7.55 -4.67 3.48
C LEU A 71 8.25 -4.97 4.81
N GLY A 72 7.48 -5.01 5.90
CA GLY A 72 7.99 -5.31 7.24
C GLY A 72 9.08 -4.33 7.71
N GLY A 73 9.73 -4.69 8.82
CA GLY A 73 10.86 -3.93 9.36
C GLY A 73 10.56 -2.46 9.64
N PRO A 74 11.59 -1.59 9.68
CA PRO A 74 11.44 -0.17 9.93
C PRO A 74 10.67 0.58 8.83
N THR A 75 10.89 0.21 7.56
CA THR A 75 10.24 0.83 6.40
C THR A 75 8.73 0.61 6.42
N GLY A 76 8.28 -0.64 6.58
CA GLY A 76 6.87 -0.97 6.71
C GLY A 76 6.20 -0.25 7.87
N ARG A 77 6.83 -0.25 9.06
CA ARG A 77 6.33 0.46 10.25
C ARG A 77 6.22 1.97 10.02
N ALA A 78 7.22 2.59 9.39
CA ALA A 78 7.18 4.01 9.06
C ALA A 78 6.03 4.31 8.08
N LEU A 79 5.81 3.46 7.08
CA LEU A 79 4.72 3.58 6.13
C LEU A 79 3.33 3.39 6.78
N GLU A 80 3.18 2.49 7.75
CA GLU A 80 1.93 2.36 8.52
C GLU A 80 1.60 3.64 9.28
N VAL A 81 2.60 4.28 9.89
CA VAL A 81 2.44 5.57 10.56
C VAL A 81 2.05 6.66 9.55
N LEU A 82 2.76 6.75 8.43
CA LEU A 82 2.49 7.75 7.38
C LEU A 82 1.08 7.58 6.79
N CYS A 83 0.64 6.35 6.60
CA CYS A 83 -0.70 6.02 6.09
C CYS A 83 -1.81 6.15 7.14
N ALA A 84 -1.47 6.41 8.42
CA ALA A 84 -2.40 6.46 9.55
C ALA A 84 -3.13 5.12 9.81
N PHE A 85 -2.40 4.02 9.64
CA PHE A 85 -2.88 2.66 9.88
C PHE A 85 -2.66 2.16 11.30
N THR A 86 -1.69 2.72 11.99
CA THR A 86 -1.43 2.47 13.41
C THR A 86 -2.56 3.04 14.27
N PRO A 87 -3.05 2.29 15.27
CA PRO A 87 -3.94 2.83 16.30
C PRO A 87 -3.30 4.10 16.88
N THR A 88 -4.10 5.15 17.14
CA THR A 88 -3.70 6.50 17.60
C THR A 88 -3.27 7.52 16.54
N PHE A 89 -2.92 7.12 15.31
CA PHE A 89 -2.46 8.06 14.28
C PHE A 89 -3.55 8.53 13.31
N ASP A 90 -4.76 7.97 13.41
CA ASP A 90 -5.92 8.27 12.57
C ASP A 90 -6.37 9.75 12.62
N ARG A 91 -6.13 10.43 13.74
CA ARG A 91 -6.45 11.86 13.95
C ARG A 91 -5.22 12.77 14.04
N THR A 92 -4.04 12.24 13.73
CA THR A 92 -2.79 13.00 13.85
C THR A 92 -2.45 13.77 12.56
N THR A 93 -1.83 14.93 12.74
CA THR A 93 -1.37 15.74 11.61
C THR A 93 -0.32 15.00 10.79
N LEU A 94 -0.23 15.29 9.50
CA LEU A 94 0.83 14.74 8.64
C LEU A 94 2.23 15.05 9.20
N GLN A 95 2.41 16.23 9.79
CA GLN A 95 3.68 16.61 10.42
C GLN A 95 4.06 15.66 11.55
N ARG A 96 3.14 15.38 12.49
CA ARG A 96 3.40 14.45 13.60
C ARG A 96 3.69 13.04 13.10
N ARG A 97 2.99 12.57 12.06
CA ARG A 97 3.28 11.28 11.42
C ARG A 97 4.67 11.22 10.81
N ARG A 98 5.11 12.30 10.16
CA ARG A 98 6.46 12.37 9.59
C ARG A 98 7.54 12.36 10.67
N GLU A 99 7.31 13.06 11.78
CA GLU A 99 8.22 13.05 12.93
C GLU A 99 8.36 11.65 13.53
N GLU A 100 7.24 10.95 13.74
CA GLU A 100 7.24 9.57 14.23
C GLU A 100 7.91 8.60 13.23
N ALA A 101 7.56 8.69 11.94
CA ALA A 101 8.19 7.90 10.90
C ALA A 101 9.71 8.15 10.84
N GLY A 102 10.13 9.41 11.00
CA GLY A 102 11.55 9.77 11.09
C GLY A 102 12.23 9.19 12.32
N ALA A 103 11.56 9.18 13.48
CA ALA A 103 12.08 8.56 14.69
C ALA A 103 12.27 7.04 14.53
N ILE A 104 11.37 6.36 13.82
CA ILE A 104 11.49 4.92 13.49
C ILE A 104 12.70 4.64 12.60
N LEU A 105 12.98 5.52 11.65
CA LEU A 105 14.06 5.35 10.66
C LEU A 105 15.43 5.85 11.13
N SER A 106 15.47 6.74 12.14
CA SER A 106 16.69 7.33 12.71
C SER A 106 17.76 6.33 13.14
N PRO A 107 17.43 5.23 13.86
CA PRO A 107 18.41 4.19 14.21
C PRO A 107 19.07 3.52 13.00
N TYR A 108 18.47 3.62 11.81
CA TYR A 108 18.93 3.02 10.56
C TYR A 108 19.63 4.03 9.64
N GLY A 109 20.03 5.19 10.17
CA GLY A 109 20.82 6.21 9.45
C GLY A 109 20.00 7.27 8.72
N ILE A 110 18.67 7.25 8.82
CA ILE A 110 17.80 8.28 8.23
C ILE A 110 17.41 9.28 9.33
N GLN A 111 17.98 10.48 9.33
CA GLN A 111 17.71 11.48 10.39
C GLN A 111 16.19 11.72 10.61
N ALA A 112 15.78 12.08 11.84
CA ALA A 112 14.36 12.23 12.16
C ALA A 112 13.63 13.31 11.31
N ASP A 113 14.34 14.36 10.89
CA ASP A 113 13.79 15.39 9.98
C ASP A 113 13.72 14.96 8.51
N THR A 114 14.28 13.80 8.14
CA THR A 114 14.49 13.44 6.73
C THR A 114 13.20 13.06 6.01
N VAL A 115 12.17 12.57 6.72
CA VAL A 115 10.85 12.29 6.13
C VAL A 115 10.13 13.58 5.71
N ARG A 116 10.61 14.76 6.13
CA ARG A 116 10.15 16.06 5.62
C ARG A 116 10.74 16.40 4.24
N ARG A 117 11.84 15.73 3.83
CA ARG A 117 12.48 15.95 2.53
C ARG A 117 11.70 15.19 1.45
N SER A 118 11.37 15.87 0.36
CA SER A 118 10.53 15.33 -0.71
C SER A 118 11.07 14.04 -1.31
N TYR A 119 12.39 13.88 -1.45
CA TYR A 119 12.96 12.68 -2.05
C TYR A 119 12.78 11.43 -1.19
N ILE A 120 13.02 11.49 0.14
CA ILE A 120 12.77 10.35 1.03
C ILE A 120 11.29 9.96 1.04
N TRP A 121 10.41 10.97 1.06
CA TRP A 121 8.99 10.73 0.95
C TRP A 121 8.63 9.99 -0.34
N ASN A 122 9.18 10.43 -1.47
CA ASN A 122 8.96 9.81 -2.77
C ASN A 122 9.51 8.38 -2.81
N ASP A 123 10.71 8.15 -2.26
CA ASP A 123 11.31 6.81 -2.19
C ASP A 123 10.43 5.86 -1.37
N LEU A 124 9.92 6.32 -0.22
CA LEU A 124 8.98 5.55 0.60
C LEU A 124 7.67 5.23 -0.16
N MET A 125 7.13 6.19 -0.93
CA MET A 125 5.95 5.94 -1.76
C MET A 125 6.24 4.95 -2.89
N LEU A 126 7.45 4.98 -3.45
CA LEU A 126 7.87 4.05 -4.48
C LEU A 126 8.02 2.63 -3.93
N GLU A 127 8.68 2.45 -2.78
CA GLU A 127 8.78 1.16 -2.08
C GLU A 127 7.39 0.57 -1.79
N LEU A 128 6.47 1.41 -1.28
CA LEU A 128 5.09 1.00 -1.05
C LEU A 128 4.38 0.59 -2.35
N ALA A 129 4.57 1.35 -3.42
CA ALA A 129 3.98 1.05 -4.72
C ALA A 129 4.51 -0.26 -5.33
N ILE A 130 5.81 -0.54 -5.18
CA ILE A 130 6.42 -1.82 -5.59
C ILE A 130 5.78 -2.98 -4.81
N ALA A 131 5.62 -2.84 -3.49
CA ALA A 131 4.98 -3.86 -2.66
C ALA A 131 3.52 -4.09 -3.03
N ILE A 132 2.75 -3.02 -3.30
CA ILE A 132 1.37 -3.11 -3.80
C ILE A 132 1.34 -3.88 -5.12
N ARG A 133 2.20 -3.51 -6.07
CA ARG A 133 2.27 -4.17 -7.38
C ARG A 133 2.59 -5.66 -7.24
N GLY A 134 3.55 -6.01 -6.39
CA GLY A 134 3.89 -7.41 -6.11
C GLY A 134 2.72 -8.21 -5.53
N LEU A 135 1.91 -7.61 -4.65
CA LEU A 135 0.72 -8.26 -4.10
C LEU A 135 -0.42 -8.42 -5.13
N MET A 136 -0.58 -7.46 -6.05
CA MET A 136 -1.54 -7.56 -7.16
C MET A 136 -1.17 -8.71 -8.11
N GLU A 137 0.12 -8.83 -8.46
CA GLU A 137 0.63 -9.91 -9.31
C GLU A 137 0.60 -11.27 -8.61
N GLY A 138 0.97 -11.31 -7.32
CA GLY A 138 0.93 -12.53 -6.50
C GLY A 138 -0.47 -13.07 -6.22
N SER A 139 -1.50 -12.21 -6.24
CA SER A 139 -2.91 -12.63 -6.16
C SER A 139 -3.43 -13.25 -7.46
N SER A 140 -2.65 -13.21 -8.55
CA SER A 140 -3.00 -13.73 -9.87
C SER A 140 -2.43 -15.13 -10.18
N ALA A 141 -1.84 -15.84 -9.20
CA ALA A 141 -1.35 -17.21 -9.41
C ALA A 141 -2.48 -18.26 -9.24
N PRO A 142 -2.67 -19.21 -10.18
CA PRO A 142 -3.73 -20.19 -10.12
C PRO A 142 -3.45 -21.23 -9.02
N THR A 143 -4.52 -21.67 -8.36
CA THR A 143 -4.57 -22.85 -7.49
C THR A 143 -4.05 -24.08 -8.25
N GLY A 144 -2.75 -24.34 -8.14
CA GLY A 144 -2.14 -25.59 -8.56
C GLY A 144 -2.55 -26.69 -7.60
N THR A 145 -3.39 -27.60 -8.09
CA THR A 145 -3.73 -28.90 -7.52
C THR A 145 -2.55 -29.49 -6.75
N ILE A 146 -2.71 -29.64 -5.43
CA ILE A 146 -1.78 -30.41 -4.61
C ILE A 146 -1.81 -31.83 -5.13
N GLY A 147 -0.74 -32.23 -5.83
CA GLY A 147 -0.51 -33.62 -6.19
C GLY A 147 -0.44 -34.45 -4.90
N ASN A 148 -1.40 -35.36 -4.74
CA ASN A 148 -1.32 -36.42 -3.75
C ASN A 148 -0.06 -37.25 -4.04
N LYS A 149 1.01 -37.01 -3.29
CA LYS A 149 2.06 -37.99 -3.08
C LYS A 149 1.47 -39.07 -2.18
N GLU A 150 0.90 -40.12 -2.79
CA GLU A 150 0.79 -41.41 -2.12
C GLU A 150 2.20 -41.87 -1.75
N SER A 151 2.53 -41.66 -0.48
CA SER A 151 3.72 -42.18 0.14
C SER A 151 3.34 -43.51 0.76
N ASN A 152 3.50 -44.59 0.00
CA ASN A 152 3.64 -45.91 0.59
C ASN A 152 5.11 -46.05 1.06
N PRO A 153 5.33 -46.46 2.32
CA PRO A 153 6.26 -47.55 2.50
C PRO A 153 5.74 -48.60 3.49
N ALA A 154 5.61 -49.81 2.94
CA ALA A 154 6.08 -51.08 3.49
C ALA A 154 6.16 -51.23 5.02
N ALA A 155 5.28 -52.10 5.54
CA ALA A 155 5.62 -53.15 6.49
C ALA A 155 4.65 -54.33 6.28
#